data_AF-A0A7X9HAB5-F1
#
_entry.id   AF-A0A7X9HAB5-F1
#
_cell.length_a   1.000
_cell.length_b   1.000
_cell.length_c   1.000
_cell.angle_alpha   90.00
_cell.angle_beta   90.00
_cell.angle_gamma   90.00
#
_symmetry.space_group_name_H-M   'P 1'
#
loop_
_entity.id
_entity.type
_entity.pdbx_description
1 polymer ?
#
loop_
_entity_poly.entity_id
_entity_poly.type
_entity_poly.pdbx_seq_one_letter_code
_entity_poly.pdbx_strand_id
1 'polypeptide(L)' 'MSKNIKEERFRWISPIINKETTIVSLLKVCPYSESSIKRWLRAFREGGIEALEPKSTRPKTQPNETPIRI' A
#
# COMPACT_ATOMS: atom_id res chain seq x y z
N MET A 1 2.53 -12.79 -12.09
CA MET A 1 1.79 -11.70 -11.42
C MET A 1 1.29 -12.23 -10.07
N SER A 2 1.56 -11.52 -8.98
CA SER A 2 1.01 -11.85 -7.66
C SER A 2 -0.50 -11.87 -7.75
N LYS A 3 -1.13 -12.93 -7.21
CA LYS A 3 -2.59 -13.10 -7.26
C LYS A 3 -3.31 -12.09 -6.34
N ASN A 4 -2.56 -11.46 -5.43
CA ASN A 4 -3.11 -10.61 -4.39
C ASN A 4 -2.30 -9.30 -4.22
N ILE A 5 -3.01 -8.17 -4.14
CA ILE A 5 -2.45 -6.83 -3.90
C ILE A 5 -1.69 -6.77 -2.56
N LYS A 6 -2.14 -7.54 -1.56
CA LYS A 6 -1.50 -7.64 -0.25
C LYS A 6 -0.07 -8.16 -0.35
N GLU A 7 0.13 -9.23 -1.13
CA GLU A 7 1.45 -9.84 -1.36
C GLU A 7 2.37 -8.90 -2.12
N GLU A 8 1.83 -8.18 -3.11
CA GLU A 8 2.61 -7.20 -3.87
C GLU A 8 3.15 -6.08 -2.96
N ARG A 9 2.29 -5.51 -2.10
CA ARG A 9 2.71 -4.49 -1.13
C ARG A 9 3.77 -5.02 -0.18
N PHE A 10 3.58 -6.25 0.32
CA PHE A 10 4.55 -6.89 1.20
C PHE A 10 5.90 -7.09 0.51
N ARG A 11 5.91 -7.51 -0.76
CA ARG A 11 7.13 -7.71 -1.54
C ARG A 11 7.97 -6.43 -1.65
N TRP A 12 7.33 -5.27 -1.78
CA TRP A 12 8.05 -4.00 -1.85
C TRP A 12 8.61 -3.55 -0.50
N ILE A 13 7.91 -3.81 0.61
CA ILE A 13 8.38 -3.38 1.94
C ILE A 13 9.30 -4.39 2.63
N SER A 14 9.25 -5.67 2.23
CA SER A 14 10.02 -6.75 2.85
C SER A 14 11.53 -6.47 2.90
N PRO A 15 12.18 -5.98 1.83
CA PRO A 15 13.60 -5.61 1.87
C PRO A 15 13.92 -4.47 2.84
N ILE A 16 12.99 -3.56 3.09
CA ILE A 16 13.15 -2.46 4.05
C ILE A 16 13.02 -3.00 5.48
N ILE A 17 12.05 -3.90 5.71
CA ILE A 17 11.83 -4.53 7.03
C ILE A 17 13.05 -5.38 7.43
N ASN A 18 13.61 -6.13 6.48
CA ASN A 18 14.82 -6.92 6.67
C ASN A 18 16.11 -6.07 6.75
N LYS A 19 16.00 -4.73 6.61
CA LYS A 19 17.13 -3.78 6.58
C LYS A 19 18.14 -4.04 5.46
N GLU A 20 17.72 -4.66 4.37
CA GLU A 20 18.55 -4.94 3.20
C GLU A 20 18.71 -3.71 2.30
N THR A 21 17.70 -2.83 2.28
CA THR A 21 17.67 -1.64 1.40
C THR A 21 17.06 -0.43 2.10
N THR A 22 17.33 0.75 1.55
CA THR A 22 16.71 2.01 2.00
C THR A 22 15.49 2.35 1.15
N ILE A 23 14.61 3.22 1.68
CA ILE A 23 13.46 3.75 0.93
C ILE A 23 13.93 4.42 -0.37
N VAL A 24 15.02 5.19 -0.32
CA VAL A 24 15.56 5.93 -1.47
C VAL A 24 16.00 4.97 -2.59
N SER A 25 16.69 3.88 -2.26
CA SER A 25 17.06 2.87 -3.26
C SER A 25 15.83 2.16 -3.83
N LEU A 26 14.84 1.85 -3.00
CA LEU A 26 13.63 1.16 -3.44
C LEU A 26 12.84 2.00 -4.45
N LEU A 27 12.76 3.32 -4.23
CA LEU A 27 12.03 4.25 -5.11
C LEU A 27 12.61 4.38 -6.52
N LYS A 28 13.87 3.98 -6.73
CA LYS A 28 14.47 3.96 -8.07
C LYS A 28 13.93 2.82 -8.94
N VAL A 29 13.40 1.77 -8.32
CA VAL A 29 12.96 0.53 -9.00
C VAL A 29 11.44 0.34 -8.88
N CYS A 30 10.85 0.83 -7.78
CA CYS A 30 9.45 0.71 -7.48
C CYS A 30 8.58 1.64 -8.36
N PRO A 31 7.44 1.15 -8.90
CA PRO A 31 6.51 2.00 -9.66
C PRO A 31 5.66 2.92 -8.78
N TYR A 32 5.77 2.83 -7.44
CA TYR A 32 4.97 3.58 -6.49
C TYR A 32 5.73 4.74 -5.84
N SER A 33 4.99 5.74 -5.38
CA SER A 33 5.54 6.91 -4.68
C SER A 33 6.12 6.60 -3.30
N GLU A 34 6.98 7.50 -2.82
CA GLU A 34 7.53 7.47 -1.45
C GLU A 34 6.43 7.44 -0.38
N SER A 35 5.37 8.22 -0.57
CA SER A 35 4.23 8.27 0.34
C SER A 35 3.52 6.92 0.45
N SER A 36 3.40 6.18 -0.66
CA SER A 36 2.80 4.85 -0.69
C SER A 36 3.63 3.86 0.13
N ILE A 37 4.95 3.83 -0.08
CA ILE A 37 5.88 2.97 0.68
C ILE A 37 5.83 3.28 2.17
N LYS A 38 5.93 4.57 2.55
CA LYS A 38 5.87 5.01 3.96
C LYS A 38 4.54 4.59 4.61
N ARG A 39 3.43 4.73 3.90
CA ARG A 39 2.11 4.32 4.38
C ARG A 39 2.02 2.80 4.58
N TRP A 40 2.58 2.00 3.67
CA TRP A 40 2.61 0.54 3.83
C TRP A 40 3.50 0.08 4.98
N LEU A 41 4.68 0.69 5.14
CA LEU A 41 5.56 0.43 6.29
C LEU A 41 4.86 0.75 7.61
N ARG A 42 4.15 1.89 7.69
CA ARG A 42 3.37 2.25 8.86
C ARG A 42 2.27 1.21 9.14
N ALA A 43 1.48 0.86 8.12
CA ALA A 43 0.41 -0.12 8.26
C ALA A 43 0.94 -1.49 8.72
N PHE A 44 2.06 -1.94 8.15
CA PHE A 44 2.72 -3.18 8.56
C PHE A 44 3.18 -3.17 10.02
N ARG A 45 3.69 -2.03 10.51
CA ARG A 45 4.09 -1.89 11.92
C ARG A 45 2.89 -1.89 12.86
N GLU A 46 1.73 -1.42 12.41
CA GLU A 46 0.51 -1.34 13.22
C GLU A 46 -0.27 -2.67 13.26
N GLY A 47 -0.26 -3.47 12.19
CA GLY A 47 -1.08 -4.69 12.10
C GLY A 47 -0.55 -5.78 11.17
N GLY A 48 0.76 -5.81 10.92
CA GLY A 48 1.41 -6.86 10.14
C GLY A 48 0.94 -6.95 8.69
N ILE A 49 0.95 -8.16 8.14
CA ILE A 49 0.59 -8.42 6.74
C ILE A 49 -0.88 -8.10 6.45
N GLU A 50 -1.78 -8.34 7.41
CA GLU A 50 -3.22 -8.08 7.26
C GLU A 50 -3.51 -6.60 7.05
N ALA A 51 -2.78 -5.72 7.73
CA ALA A 51 -2.94 -4.27 7.58
C ALA A 51 -2.54 -3.73 6.19
N LEU A 52 -1.86 -4.52 5.35
CA LEU A 52 -1.53 -4.15 3.96
C LEU A 52 -2.69 -4.33 2.99
N GLU A 53 -3.81 -4.88 3.43
CA GLU A 53 -4.99 -5.07 2.57
C GLU A 53 -5.56 -3.71 2.12
N PRO A 54 -5.93 -3.55 0.83
CA PRO A 54 -6.59 -2.34 0.37
C PRO A 54 -7.93 -2.14 1.10
N LYS A 55 -8.03 -1.05 1.87
CA LYS A 55 -9.31 -0.61 2.43
C LYS A 55 -10.23 -0.15 1.30
N SER A 56 -11.53 -0.38 1.47
CA SER A 56 -12.56 -0.03 0.50
C SER A 56 -12.47 1.43 0.06
N THR A 57 -12.63 1.66 -1.25
CA THR A 57 -12.73 2.98 -1.87
C THR A 57 -14.15 3.56 -1.79
N ARG A 58 -15.10 2.85 -1.17
CA ARG A 58 -16.48 3.34 -1.02
C ARG A 58 -16.47 4.67 -0.25
N PRO A 59 -17.17 5.71 -0.76
CA PRO A 59 -17.27 6.97 -0.05
C PRO A 59 -17.87 6.75 1.34
N LYS A 60 -17.17 7.23 2.37
CA LYS A 60 -17.61 7.11 3.76
C LYS A 60 -18.83 7.97 4.04
N THR A 61 -18.89 9.15 3.43
CA THR A 61 -19.89 10.19 3.74
C THR A 61 -21.24 9.90 3.11
N GLN A 62 -21.24 9.41 1.87
CA GLN A 62 -22.48 9.19 1.12
C GLN A 62 -22.41 7.91 0.28
N PRO A 63 -22.52 6.74 0.94
CA PRO A 63 -22.30 5.44 0.32
C PRO A 63 -23.33 5.05 -0.76
N ASN A 64 -24.40 5.83 -0.92
CA ASN A 64 -25.50 5.65 -1.87
C ASN A 64 -25.72 6.89 -2.76
N GLU A 65 -24.75 7.81 -2.81
CA GLU A 65 -24.86 8.99 -3.67
C GLU A 65 -24.95 8.60 -5.15
N THR A 66 -25.90 9.19 -5.87
CA THR A 66 -26.05 8.97 -7.31
C THR A 66 -24.87 9.60 -8.04
N PRO A 67 -24.25 8.91 -9.02
CA PRO A 67 -23.09 9.44 -9.73
C PRO A 67 -23.43 10.78 -10.41
N ILE A 68 -22.62 11.80 -10.14
CA ILE A 68 -22.69 13.09 -10.83
C ILE A 68 -22.41 12.81 -12.30
N ARG A 69 -23.42 12.99 -13.16
CA ARG A 69 -23.25 12.91 -14.62
C ARG A 69 -22.45 14.14 -15.06
N ILE A 70 -21.23 13.92 -15.54
CA ILE A 70 -20.39 14.91 -16.23
C ILE A 70 -20.54 14.67 -17.73
#